data_AF-A0A7W1F166-F1
#
_entry.id   AF-A0A7W1F166-F1
#
_cell.length_a   1.000
_cell.length_b   1.000
_cell.length_c   1.000
_cell.angle_alpha   90.00
_cell.angle_beta   90.00
_cell.angle_gamma   90.00
#
_symmetry.space_group_name_H-M   'P 1'
#
loop_
_entity.id
_entity.type
_entity.pdbx_description
1 polymer ?
#
loop_
_entity_poly.entity_id
_entity_poly.type
_entity_poly.pdbx_seq_one_letter_code
_entity_poly.pdbx_strand_id
1 'polypeptide(L)'
;AQDWYAAAGKREIARAAPMVVSTTGDLVAMLGVENPPGEDLTIEQVMGAESDKASPIVLMGDSHTLVFHDRELLADRAGLPGHLAADLGIAVDLVGVRGSGANASRIALARRKDNLAGKKCLVWVFAAREFTESLEGWKMIPVIR
;
A
#
# COMPACT_ATOMS: atom_id res chain seq x y z
N ALA A 1 -6.07 7.41 22.59
CA ALA A 1 -6.40 6.78 21.29
C ALA A 1 -7.89 6.93 21.05
N GLN A 2 -8.36 6.89 19.80
CA GLN A 2 -9.80 6.96 19.48
C GLN A 2 -10.53 5.70 19.99
N ASP A 3 -11.75 5.84 20.50
CA ASP A 3 -12.49 4.74 21.16
C ASP A 3 -12.69 3.52 20.25
N TRP A 4 -12.97 3.76 18.96
CA TRP A 4 -13.14 2.70 17.98
C TRP A 4 -11.88 1.84 17.79
N TYR A 5 -10.68 2.42 17.97
CA TYR A 5 -9.42 1.73 17.80
C TYR A 5 -9.08 0.87 19.03
N ALA A 6 -9.49 1.31 20.22
CA ALA A 6 -9.38 0.53 21.45
C ALA A 6 -10.36 -0.67 21.43
N ALA A 7 -11.56 -0.47 20.88
CA ALA A 7 -12.58 -1.50 20.74
C ALA A 7 -12.39 -2.42 19.51
N ALA A 8 -11.42 -2.13 18.64
CA ALA A 8 -11.16 -2.96 17.47
C ALA A 8 -10.65 -4.34 17.90
N GLY A 9 -11.17 -5.40 17.27
CA GLY A 9 -10.72 -6.78 17.47
C GLY A 9 -9.30 -6.97 16.96
N LYS A 10 -8.31 -6.59 17.76
CA LYS A 10 -6.89 -6.74 17.42
C LYS A 10 -6.49 -8.20 17.53
N ARG A 11 -5.64 -8.62 16.60
CA ARG A 11 -5.01 -9.94 16.60
C ARG A 11 -3.53 -9.81 16.31
N GLU A 12 -2.79 -10.82 16.72
CA GLU A 12 -1.40 -10.94 16.33
C GLU A 12 -1.29 -11.25 14.83
N ILE A 13 -0.33 -10.59 14.19
CA ILE A 13 0.02 -10.76 12.78
C ILE A 13 1.54 -10.89 12.76
N ALA A 14 2.02 -12.06 12.36
CA ALA A 14 3.43 -12.41 12.49
C ALA A 14 4.25 -11.86 11.31
N ARG A 15 5.46 -11.40 11.64
CA ARG A 15 6.54 -11.16 10.68
C ARG A 15 7.42 -12.42 10.62
N ALA A 16 7.73 -12.87 9.42
CA ALA A 16 8.70 -13.94 9.20
C ALA A 16 10.12 -13.45 9.51
N ALA A 17 11.06 -14.40 9.65
CA ALA A 17 12.46 -14.06 9.77
C ALA A 17 12.94 -13.24 8.55
N PRO A 18 13.86 -12.28 8.74
CA PRO A 18 14.44 -11.51 7.64
C PRO A 18 15.06 -12.40 6.57
N MET A 19 14.87 -12.03 5.30
CA MET A 19 15.49 -12.66 4.15
C MET A 19 16.01 -11.61 3.16
N VAL A 20 16.95 -12.00 2.32
CA VAL A 20 17.53 -11.12 1.29
C VAL A 20 16.85 -11.36 -0.05
N VAL A 21 16.47 -10.28 -0.71
CA VAL A 21 16.07 -10.28 -2.13
C VAL A 21 17.01 -9.38 -2.91
N SER A 22 17.48 -9.86 -4.06
CA SER A 22 18.37 -9.10 -4.93
C SER A 22 17.57 -8.46 -6.06
N THR A 23 17.86 -7.20 -6.37
CA THR A 23 17.26 -6.44 -7.48
C THR A 23 18.32 -5.61 -8.18
N THR A 24 18.18 -5.35 -9.47
CA THR A 24 19.06 -4.43 -10.21
C THR A 24 18.43 -3.04 -10.39
N GLY A 25 17.14 -2.89 -10.07
CA GLY A 25 16.35 -1.71 -10.43
C GLY A 25 15.90 -1.70 -11.89
N ASP A 26 14.77 -1.04 -12.13
CA ASP A 26 14.14 -0.92 -13.45
C ASP A 26 14.89 0.05 -14.37
N LEU A 27 15.37 1.17 -13.85
CA LEU A 27 16.16 2.14 -14.60
C LEU A 27 17.43 1.52 -15.21
N VAL A 28 18.07 0.62 -14.47
CA VAL A 28 19.28 -0.06 -14.94
C VAL A 28 18.94 -1.05 -16.07
N ALA A 29 17.81 -1.75 -15.96
CA ALA A 29 17.31 -2.61 -17.04
C ALA A 29 17.01 -1.79 -18.32
N MET A 30 16.53 -0.55 -18.19
CA MET A 30 16.27 0.34 -19.33
C MET A 30 17.55 0.87 -19.99
N LEU A 31 18.66 0.98 -19.24
CA LEU A 31 19.93 1.46 -19.77
C LEU A 31 20.68 0.41 -20.61
N GLY A 32 20.27 -0.86 -20.57
CA GLY A 32 20.89 -1.93 -21.35
C GLY A 32 22.33 -2.24 -20.95
N VAL A 33 22.69 -1.97 -19.69
CA VAL A 33 24.03 -2.24 -19.15
C VAL A 33 24.23 -3.75 -19.05
N GLU A 34 25.36 -4.26 -19.54
CA GLU A 34 25.75 -5.66 -19.33
C GLU A 34 26.23 -5.88 -17.89
N ASN A 35 25.70 -6.92 -17.24
CA ASN A 35 26.05 -7.32 -15.87
C ASN A 35 26.03 -6.17 -14.85
N PRO A 36 24.90 -5.44 -14.72
CA PRO A 36 24.83 -4.36 -13.76
C PRO A 36 24.98 -4.89 -12.33
N PRO A 37 25.60 -4.12 -11.42
CA PRO A 37 25.62 -4.47 -10.01
C PRO A 37 24.19 -4.54 -9.47
N GLY A 38 23.87 -5.61 -8.75
CA GLY A 38 22.63 -5.72 -8.00
C GLY A 38 22.70 -5.01 -6.65
N GLU A 39 21.54 -4.78 -6.08
CA GLU A 39 21.31 -4.34 -4.71
C GLU A 39 20.61 -5.47 -3.95
N ASP A 40 21.15 -5.79 -2.78
CA ASP A 40 20.54 -6.74 -1.84
C ASP A 40 19.69 -5.98 -0.83
N LEU A 41 18.40 -6.30 -0.80
CA LEU A 41 17.42 -5.71 0.11
C LEU A 41 17.02 -6.75 1.15
N THR A 42 17.04 -6.36 2.42
CA THR A 42 16.50 -7.21 3.49
C THR A 42 15.00 -6.95 3.63
N ILE A 43 14.21 -8.00 3.57
CA ILE A 43 12.75 -7.96 3.72
C ILE A 43 12.28 -8.91 4.81
N GLU A 44 11.13 -8.60 5.40
CA GLU A 44 10.39 -9.49 6.29
C GLU A 44 9.00 -9.70 5.72
N GLN A 45 8.61 -10.94 5.45
CA GLN A 45 7.27 -11.22 4.98
C GLN A 45 6.26 -11.19 6.14
N VAL A 46 5.07 -10.68 5.88
CA VAL A 46 3.97 -10.63 6.85
C VAL A 46 2.88 -11.60 6.43
N MET A 47 2.61 -12.58 7.30
CA MET A 47 1.62 -13.64 7.05
C MET A 47 0.31 -13.35 7.78
N GLY A 48 -0.81 -13.70 7.16
CA GLY A 48 -2.12 -13.46 7.75
C GLY A 48 -2.47 -11.97 7.79
N ALA A 49 -2.00 -11.16 6.85
CA ALA A 49 -2.28 -9.72 6.74
C ALA A 49 -3.04 -9.39 5.44
N GLU A 50 -3.81 -10.35 4.93
CA GLU A 50 -4.61 -10.19 3.72
C GLU A 50 -5.55 -9.00 3.86
N SER A 51 -5.72 -8.25 2.76
CA SER A 51 -6.61 -7.09 2.74
C SER A 51 -8.02 -7.49 3.12
N ASP A 52 -8.61 -6.78 4.08
CA ASP A 52 -9.97 -7.03 4.57
C ASP A 52 -10.89 -5.86 4.22
N LYS A 53 -11.86 -6.11 3.35
CA LYS A 53 -12.86 -5.13 2.92
C LYS A 53 -13.78 -4.67 4.06
N ALA A 54 -13.89 -5.41 5.16
CA ALA A 54 -14.65 -5.00 6.35
C ALA A 54 -13.82 -4.17 7.34
N SER A 55 -12.49 -4.06 7.14
CA SER A 55 -11.62 -3.34 8.05
C SER A 55 -12.06 -1.88 8.24
N PRO A 56 -11.96 -1.34 9.48
CA PRO A 56 -12.22 0.07 9.73
C PRO A 56 -11.12 0.99 9.18
N ILE A 57 -10.00 0.44 8.71
CA ILE A 57 -8.83 1.20 8.23
C ILE A 57 -8.67 0.97 6.73
N VAL A 58 -8.83 2.03 5.95
CA VAL A 58 -8.53 2.00 4.51
C VAL A 58 -7.09 2.44 4.31
N LEU A 59 -6.29 1.63 3.62
CA LEU A 59 -4.99 2.04 3.11
C LEU A 59 -5.13 2.24 1.60
N MET A 60 -4.86 3.44 1.12
CA MET A 60 -4.96 3.75 -0.31
C MET A 60 -3.70 4.39 -0.84
N GLY A 61 -3.43 4.23 -2.13
CA GLY A 61 -2.30 4.90 -2.77
C GLY A 61 -1.94 4.33 -4.13
N ASP A 62 -0.76 4.72 -4.60
CA ASP A 62 -0.24 4.33 -5.91
C ASP A 62 0.68 3.10 -5.83
N SER A 63 1.56 2.91 -6.81
CA SER A 63 2.55 1.84 -6.81
C SER A 63 3.48 1.87 -5.59
N HIS A 64 3.78 3.02 -4.98
CA HIS A 64 4.63 3.09 -3.78
C HIS A 64 3.99 2.38 -2.58
N THR A 65 2.66 2.35 -2.51
CA THR A 65 1.91 1.58 -1.50
C THR A 65 2.01 0.07 -1.74
N LEU A 66 2.35 -0.34 -2.95
CA LEU A 66 2.36 -1.72 -3.41
C LEU A 66 3.77 -2.32 -3.55
N VAL A 67 4.83 -1.52 -3.47
CA VAL A 67 6.22 -2.01 -3.46
C VAL A 67 6.40 -3.03 -2.33
N PHE A 68 7.04 -4.15 -2.65
CA PHE A 68 7.21 -5.36 -1.83
C PHE A 68 5.92 -6.11 -1.42
N HIS A 69 4.74 -5.55 -1.68
CA HIS A 69 3.46 -6.22 -1.44
C HIS A 69 3.00 -7.00 -2.66
N ASP A 70 3.12 -6.39 -3.84
CA ASP A 70 2.73 -6.95 -5.12
C ASP A 70 3.93 -7.69 -5.74
N ARG A 71 3.75 -8.96 -6.10
CA ARG A 71 4.81 -9.85 -6.60
C ARG A 71 5.55 -9.31 -7.84
N GLU A 72 4.89 -8.46 -8.63
CA GLU A 72 5.52 -7.81 -9.79
C GLU A 72 6.29 -6.53 -9.41
N LEU A 73 6.19 -6.08 -8.16
CA LEU A 73 6.86 -4.92 -7.58
C LEU A 73 7.85 -5.36 -6.48
N LEU A 74 8.87 -6.12 -6.89
CA LEU A 74 10.05 -6.56 -6.12
C LEU A 74 9.88 -7.73 -5.13
N ALA A 75 8.73 -7.91 -4.48
CA ALA A 75 8.51 -9.03 -3.55
C ALA A 75 7.02 -9.31 -3.34
N ASP A 76 6.69 -10.32 -2.54
CA ASP A 76 5.32 -10.62 -2.12
C ASP A 76 5.22 -10.60 -0.59
N ARG A 77 4.12 -10.04 -0.07
CA ARG A 77 3.81 -9.95 1.36
C ARG A 77 4.83 -9.21 2.26
N ALA A 78 5.72 -8.39 1.71
CA ALA A 78 6.74 -7.66 2.49
C ALA A 78 6.57 -6.12 2.42
N GLY A 79 5.45 -5.65 1.87
CA GLY A 79 5.18 -4.23 1.70
C GLY A 79 4.43 -3.58 2.86
N LEU A 80 4.25 -2.27 2.73
CA LEU A 80 3.56 -1.41 3.70
C LEU A 80 2.21 -1.96 4.20
N PRO A 81 1.32 -2.55 3.37
CA PRO A 81 0.03 -3.04 3.85
C PRO A 81 0.16 -4.11 4.93
N GLY A 82 1.10 -5.05 4.75
CA GLY A 82 1.35 -6.12 5.71
C GLY A 82 1.95 -5.59 7.01
N HIS A 83 3.00 -4.79 6.91
CA HIS A 83 3.67 -4.23 8.10
C HIS A 83 2.75 -3.30 8.90
N LEU A 84 1.97 -2.45 8.22
CA LEU A 84 0.99 -1.60 8.89
C LEU A 84 -0.06 -2.44 9.62
N ALA A 85 -0.56 -3.51 8.98
CA ALA A 85 -1.50 -4.40 9.64
C ALA A 85 -0.88 -5.05 10.89
N ALA A 86 0.38 -5.49 10.79
CA ALA A 86 1.11 -6.11 11.88
C ALA A 86 1.37 -5.17 13.07
N ASP A 87 1.65 -3.90 12.81
CA ASP A 87 1.81 -2.89 13.87
C ASP A 87 0.48 -2.53 14.55
N LEU A 88 -0.61 -2.53 13.79
CA LEU A 88 -1.94 -2.18 14.30
C LEU A 88 -2.64 -3.37 14.98
N GLY A 89 -2.26 -4.60 14.62
CA GLY A 89 -3.00 -5.82 14.91
C GLY A 89 -4.33 -5.91 14.17
N ILE A 90 -4.51 -5.14 13.09
CA ILE A 90 -5.76 -5.02 12.33
C ILE A 90 -5.40 -5.05 10.84
N ALA A 91 -6.00 -5.99 10.08
CA ALA A 91 -5.85 -6.00 8.63
C ALA A 91 -6.37 -4.70 8.01
N VAL A 92 -5.77 -4.23 6.92
CA VAL A 92 -6.21 -3.01 6.22
C VAL A 92 -7.13 -3.34 5.04
N ASP A 93 -8.03 -2.42 4.70
CA ASP A 93 -8.76 -2.43 3.43
C ASP A 93 -7.90 -1.72 2.38
N LEU A 94 -7.16 -2.48 1.57
CA LEU A 94 -6.24 -1.95 0.59
C LEU A 94 -6.96 -1.45 -0.68
N VAL A 95 -6.62 -0.22 -1.09
CA VAL A 95 -7.02 0.43 -2.35
C VAL A 95 -5.76 0.93 -3.05
N GLY A 96 -4.93 0.00 -3.51
CA GLY A 96 -3.74 0.31 -4.30
C GLY A 96 -4.03 0.29 -5.80
N VAL A 97 -3.52 1.28 -6.53
CA VAL A 97 -3.59 1.32 -8.00
C VAL A 97 -2.20 1.63 -8.54
N ARG A 98 -1.68 0.83 -9.48
CA ARG A 98 -0.32 1.07 -10.01
C ARG A 98 -0.27 2.34 -10.87
N GLY A 99 0.86 3.07 -10.80
CA GLY A 99 1.21 4.12 -11.76
C GLY A 99 0.27 5.32 -11.79
N SER A 100 -0.38 5.66 -10.67
CA SER A 100 -1.59 6.50 -10.73
C SER A 100 -1.61 7.77 -9.90
N GLY A 101 -0.46 8.13 -9.30
CA GLY A 101 -0.29 9.35 -8.50
C GLY A 101 -1.41 9.57 -7.48
N ALA A 102 -1.79 10.83 -7.28
CA ALA A 102 -2.81 11.19 -6.30
C ALA A 102 -4.27 10.87 -6.70
N ASN A 103 -4.59 10.57 -7.97
CA ASN A 103 -5.98 10.55 -8.44
C ASN A 103 -6.63 9.15 -8.46
N ALA A 104 -5.98 8.12 -9.02
CA ALA A 104 -6.74 6.91 -9.36
C ALA A 104 -7.14 6.05 -8.15
N SER A 105 -6.36 6.05 -7.07
CA SER A 105 -6.75 5.36 -5.83
C SER A 105 -8.01 5.99 -5.22
N ARG A 106 -8.16 7.32 -5.31
CA ARG A 106 -9.39 8.01 -4.88
C ARG A 106 -10.58 7.68 -5.79
N ILE A 107 -10.35 7.59 -7.11
CA ILE A 107 -11.38 7.18 -8.07
C ILE A 107 -11.81 5.72 -7.80
N ALA A 108 -10.85 4.84 -7.55
CA ALA A 108 -11.11 3.44 -7.20
C ALA A 108 -11.91 3.33 -5.90
N LEU A 109 -11.58 4.16 -4.90
CA LEU A 109 -12.33 4.24 -3.66
C LEU A 109 -13.78 4.72 -3.89
N ALA A 110 -13.96 5.81 -4.63
CA ALA A 110 -15.27 6.40 -4.92
C ALA A 110 -16.20 5.50 -5.75
N ARG A 111 -15.65 4.56 -6.52
CA ARG A 111 -16.43 3.56 -7.29
C ARG A 111 -16.97 2.42 -6.44
N ARG A 112 -16.53 2.27 -5.18
CA ARG A 112 -17.00 1.20 -4.31
C ARG A 112 -18.41 1.53 -3.80
N LYS A 113 -19.30 0.53 -3.85
CA LYS A 113 -20.72 0.68 -3.46
C LYS A 113 -20.95 0.68 -1.95
N ASP A 114 -19.91 0.44 -1.15
CA ASP A 114 -20.02 0.39 0.31
C ASP A 114 -20.03 1.78 0.95
N ASN A 115 -19.83 2.88 0.19
CA ASN A 115 -19.95 4.26 0.67
C ASN A 115 -19.19 4.53 1.99
N LEU A 116 -18.03 3.89 2.16
CA LEU A 116 -17.21 3.94 3.39
C LEU A 116 -17.92 3.46 4.67
N ALA A 117 -18.96 2.63 4.54
CA ALA A 117 -19.63 2.03 5.67
C ALA A 117 -18.63 1.29 6.59
N GLY A 118 -18.69 1.60 7.88
CA GLY A 118 -17.82 1.02 8.91
C GLY A 118 -16.38 1.56 8.94
N LYS A 119 -15.95 2.36 7.94
CA LYS A 119 -14.60 2.93 7.90
C LYS A 119 -14.45 4.04 8.95
N LYS A 120 -13.30 4.06 9.61
CA LYS A 120 -12.94 4.99 10.70
C LYS A 120 -11.65 5.76 10.44
N CYS A 121 -10.76 5.21 9.63
CA CYS A 121 -9.48 5.83 9.30
C CYS A 121 -9.14 5.60 7.83
N LEU A 122 -8.57 6.62 7.18
CA LEU A 122 -8.00 6.56 5.85
C LEU A 122 -6.52 6.92 5.95
N VAL A 123 -5.66 6.00 5.55
CA VAL A 123 -4.22 6.22 5.35
C VAL A 123 -3.99 6.32 3.86
N TRP A 124 -3.53 7.48 3.40
CA TRP A 124 -3.29 7.73 1.97
C TRP A 124 -1.81 7.98 1.72
N VAL A 125 -1.23 7.12 0.90
CA VAL A 125 0.21 7.06 0.61
C VAL A 125 0.44 7.40 -0.86
N PHE A 126 1.32 8.39 -1.08
CA PHE A 126 1.76 8.85 -2.39
C PHE A 126 3.05 9.66 -2.20
N ALA A 127 3.84 9.80 -3.27
CA ALA A 127 5.09 10.55 -3.20
C ALA A 127 4.85 12.05 -2.95
N ALA A 128 5.77 12.74 -2.27
CA ALA A 128 5.67 14.17 -2.00
C ALA A 128 5.48 15.01 -3.27
N ARG A 129 6.08 14.61 -4.40
CA ARG A 129 5.89 15.26 -5.71
C ARG A 129 4.43 15.25 -6.19
N GLU A 130 3.64 14.25 -5.82
CA GLU A 130 2.20 14.22 -6.15
C GLU A 130 1.41 15.21 -5.30
N PHE A 131 1.98 15.70 -4.19
CA PHE A 131 1.42 16.78 -3.40
C PHE A 131 1.83 18.16 -3.94
N THR A 132 3.11 18.34 -4.27
CA THR A 132 3.70 19.66 -4.59
C THR A 132 3.72 19.98 -6.08
N GLU A 133 3.84 18.97 -6.93
CA GLU A 133 4.21 19.09 -8.36
C GLU A 133 3.29 18.25 -9.25
N SER A 134 2.09 17.92 -8.79
CA SER A 134 1.19 17.03 -9.54
C SER A 134 0.92 17.57 -10.94
N LEU A 135 1.45 16.89 -11.97
CA LEU A 135 1.29 17.28 -13.37
C LEU A 135 -0.17 17.27 -13.82
N GLU A 136 -0.95 16.31 -13.30
CA GLU A 136 -2.39 16.21 -13.58
C GLU A 136 -3.27 17.00 -12.59
N GLY A 137 -2.65 17.60 -11.57
CA GLY A 137 -3.35 18.23 -10.46
C GLY A 137 -4.25 17.27 -9.66
N TRP A 138 -4.97 17.85 -8.69
CA TRP A 138 -5.89 17.12 -7.83
C TRP A 138 -7.31 17.22 -8.37
N LYS A 139 -7.74 16.17 -9.08
CA LYS A 139 -9.07 16.11 -9.66
C LYS A 139 -10.13 16.11 -8.56
N MET A 140 -11.19 16.89 -8.77
CA MET A 140 -12.42 16.77 -7.99
C MET A 140 -13.10 15.46 -8.38
N ILE A 141 -13.28 14.57 -7.41
CA ILE A 141 -13.87 13.25 -7.63
C ILE A 141 -15.31 13.30 -7.11
N PRO A 142 -16.32 13.18 -7.98
CA PRO A 142 -17.70 13.17 -7.56
C PRO A 142 -17.96 11.98 -6.64
N VAL A 143 -18.54 12.25 -5.48
CA VAL A 143 -19.06 11.21 -4.60
C VAL A 143 -20.52 11.02 -4.94
N ILE A 144 -20.86 9.89 -5.54
CA ILE A 144 -22.26 9.53 -5.80
C ILE A 144 -22.81 9.03 -4.46
N ARG A 145 -23.81 9.72 -3.92
CA ARG A 145 -24.54 9.30 -2.73
C ARG A 145 -25.72 8.41 -3.12
#